data_AF-A0A7X9P6F8-F1
#
_entry.id   AF-A0A7X9P6F8-F1
#
_cell.length_a   1.000
_cell.length_b   1.000
_cell.length_c   1.000
_cell.angle_alpha   90.00
_cell.angle_beta   90.00
_cell.angle_gamma   90.00
#
_symmetry.space_group_name_H-M   'P 1'
#
loop_
_entity.id
_entity.type
_entity.pdbx_description
1 polymer ?
#
loop_
_entity_poly.entity_id
_entity_poly.type
_entity_poly.pdbx_seq_one_letter_code
_entity_poly.pdbx_strand_id
1 'polypeptide(L)'
;MRSMPAVLALVWLAGCGDDGATTDDGGFDEGEVEAGADADADADADVAADADADTDADGDADADLDVAPDGEGDAPEDAAPPGLAILRPAEGDLVLETAVVDFDPGALAADALEVWVDGETDPRCVRADPPWRCLVHLDPRARGTATIRVVARAAGAEIDRATVGLVKEPEFTEECATDSLACVRDLVAAGTAAGWDGVVYENMDGLHANLDTSGYPGVTRIENSDALSGRNPGSRPQDLDTATVLLGNASVAQTSPCCFSVPRRSLSLSSISDRFRENKLWWYPEHRDHGYEDYYWFSTVTVGISQGSSGSEIDELRSLMLALGALPPEARAALQEAGQVWSALQYVSRRTRMAGDAAYLTTQAHPNALADGGNLVAMMQMARAFAADRLPPAARLEVLDEDFATGERRLTTPESVARVWTDTTATEHRLRVSASPSVDLTGRPLTYHWFVLRAVDWIDVVPEDADGSVVALTIRRHPEETLELNGQPRRTSLGVVALFVHNGLYFSPPAFVTSFTADPYRLAPNENNLD
;
A
#
# COMPACT_ATOMS: atom_id res chain seq x y z
N MET A 1 50.92 -46.97 -4.67
CA MET A 1 49.55 -46.51 -4.99
C MET A 1 49.67 -45.08 -5.50
N ARG A 2 49.17 -44.84 -6.72
CA ARG A 2 49.44 -43.67 -7.55
C ARG A 2 48.61 -42.46 -7.09
N SER A 3 49.27 -41.31 -7.06
CA SER A 3 48.68 -39.97 -6.94
C SER A 3 47.97 -39.58 -8.24
N MET A 4 46.77 -39.01 -8.13
CA MET A 4 46.05 -38.34 -9.21
C MET A 4 46.24 -36.82 -9.08
N PRO A 5 46.43 -36.06 -10.18
CA PRO A 5 46.35 -34.60 -10.17
C PRO A 5 44.94 -34.13 -10.53
N ALA A 6 44.49 -33.07 -9.87
CA ALA A 6 43.28 -32.32 -10.23
C ALA A 6 43.60 -31.33 -11.36
N VAL A 7 42.76 -31.33 -12.39
CA VAL A 7 42.81 -30.42 -13.53
C VAL A 7 41.98 -29.17 -13.19
N LEU A 8 42.64 -28.02 -13.22
CA LEU A 8 42.07 -26.68 -13.11
C LEU A 8 41.76 -26.19 -14.54
N ALA A 9 40.50 -25.88 -14.85
CA ALA A 9 40.11 -25.25 -16.11
C ALA A 9 39.70 -23.80 -15.84
N LEU A 10 40.60 -22.88 -16.20
CA LEU A 10 40.34 -21.44 -16.34
C LEU A 10 39.61 -21.21 -17.67
N VAL A 11 38.44 -20.57 -17.64
CA VAL A 11 37.82 -19.98 -18.83
C VAL A 11 38.05 -18.48 -18.79
N TRP A 12 38.77 -18.00 -19.79
CA TRP A 12 38.91 -16.59 -20.14
C TRP A 12 37.66 -16.11 -20.88
N LEU A 13 37.11 -14.97 -20.48
CA LEU A 13 36.28 -14.13 -21.33
C LEU A 13 36.85 -12.71 -21.30
N ALA A 14 37.46 -12.34 -22.42
CA ALA A 14 37.88 -10.99 -22.75
C ALA A 14 36.99 -10.48 -23.88
N GLY A 15 36.63 -9.19 -23.85
CA GLY A 15 36.14 -8.47 -25.02
C GLY A 15 34.99 -7.50 -24.74
N CYS A 16 35.28 -6.36 -24.10
CA CYS A 16 34.51 -5.13 -24.35
C CYS A 16 35.13 -4.49 -25.59
N GLY A 17 34.42 -4.55 -26.71
CA GLY A 17 34.72 -3.78 -27.92
C GLY A 17 34.16 -2.38 -27.78
N ASP A 18 35.07 -1.44 -27.59
CA ASP A 18 34.95 -0.05 -28.03
C ASP A 18 35.00 -0.04 -29.59
N ASP A 19 34.34 0.93 -30.23
CA ASP A 19 34.55 1.43 -31.61
C ASP A 19 33.21 1.87 -32.23
N GLY A 20 33.09 3.15 -32.59
CA GLY A 20 32.06 3.56 -33.54
C GLY A 20 31.69 5.04 -33.60
N ALA A 21 32.68 5.93 -33.71
CA ALA A 21 32.46 7.32 -34.09
C ALA A 21 31.68 7.41 -35.41
N THR A 22 30.54 8.11 -35.39
CA THR A 22 29.98 8.75 -36.58
C THR A 22 29.63 10.19 -36.22
N THR A 23 30.46 11.10 -36.73
CA THR A 23 30.13 12.50 -36.93
C THR A 23 29.06 12.57 -38.01
N ASP A 24 27.87 13.07 -37.66
CA ASP A 24 26.93 13.59 -38.64
C ASP A 24 26.51 15.00 -38.22
N ASP A 25 26.98 15.95 -39.01
CA ASP A 25 26.84 17.38 -38.83
C ASP A 25 25.52 17.81 -39.48
N GLY A 26 24.42 17.61 -38.76
CA GLY A 26 23.08 18.08 -39.16
C GLY A 26 22.77 19.44 -38.56
N GLY A 27 23.16 20.52 -39.25
CA GLY A 27 22.76 21.89 -38.89
C GLY A 27 21.24 22.06 -38.98
N PHE A 28 20.63 22.56 -37.91
CA PHE A 28 19.26 23.04 -37.94
C PHE A 28 19.25 24.57 -37.96
N ASP A 29 18.58 25.03 -39.02
CA ASP A 29 18.34 26.38 -39.46
C ASP A 29 17.49 27.15 -38.42
N GLU A 30 17.97 28.34 -38.05
CA GLU A 30 17.21 29.32 -37.29
C GLU A 30 16.24 30.01 -38.26
N GLY A 31 14.95 29.68 -38.16
CA GLY A 31 13.94 30.19 -39.08
C GLY A 31 12.60 30.48 -38.42
N GLU A 32 12.46 31.73 -38.01
CA GLU A 32 11.23 32.53 -38.04
C GLU A 32 10.11 32.29 -37.01
N VAL A 33 10.07 33.27 -36.11
CA VAL A 33 8.96 33.69 -35.27
C VAL A 33 7.85 34.26 -36.17
N GLU A 34 6.69 33.61 -36.21
CA GLU A 34 5.45 34.26 -36.65
C GLU A 34 4.47 34.34 -35.47
N ALA A 35 4.15 35.57 -35.12
CA ALA A 35 3.08 35.95 -34.22
C ALA A 35 1.74 35.87 -34.96
N GLY A 36 0.75 35.21 -34.36
CA GLY A 36 -0.66 35.27 -34.77
C GLY A 36 -1.52 34.92 -33.55
N ALA A 37 -2.10 35.93 -32.93
CA ALA A 37 -3.52 36.30 -33.10
C ALA A 37 -4.47 35.46 -32.23
N ASP A 38 -4.59 35.91 -30.98
CA ASP A 38 -5.82 36.30 -30.29
C ASP A 38 -7.12 35.78 -30.95
N ALA A 39 -7.78 34.83 -30.29
CA ALA A 39 -9.19 34.54 -30.51
C ALA A 39 -9.80 34.09 -29.18
N ASP A 40 -10.22 35.09 -28.42
CA ASP A 40 -11.18 34.98 -27.33
C ASP A 40 -12.48 34.42 -27.90
N ALA A 41 -12.97 33.32 -27.34
CA ALA A 41 -14.31 32.81 -27.62
C ALA A 41 -14.94 32.39 -26.30
N ASP A 42 -15.39 33.42 -25.58
CA ASP A 42 -16.38 33.31 -24.52
C ASP A 42 -17.67 32.76 -25.16
N ALA A 43 -18.10 31.59 -24.71
CA ALA A 43 -19.41 31.05 -25.04
C ALA A 43 -20.09 30.66 -23.74
N ASP A 44 -20.71 31.67 -23.14
CA ASP A 44 -21.79 31.54 -22.18
C ASP A 44 -22.91 30.68 -22.80
N ALA A 45 -23.28 29.62 -22.12
CA ALA A 45 -24.53 28.91 -22.36
C ALA A 45 -25.23 28.70 -21.03
N ASP A 46 -25.88 29.78 -20.59
CA ASP A 46 -27.04 29.72 -19.71
C ASP A 46 -28.09 28.80 -20.33
N VAL A 47 -28.37 27.67 -19.68
CA VAL A 47 -29.66 26.99 -19.82
C VAL A 47 -30.23 26.83 -18.42
N ALA A 48 -31.03 27.84 -18.06
CA ALA A 48 -32.10 27.69 -17.10
C ALA A 48 -33.07 26.61 -17.60
N ALA A 49 -33.34 25.63 -16.75
CA ALA A 49 -34.53 24.81 -16.83
C ALA A 49 -35.05 24.65 -15.40
N ASP A 50 -35.92 25.59 -15.04
CA ASP A 50 -36.86 25.48 -13.94
C ASP A 50 -37.67 24.19 -14.09
N ALA A 51 -37.72 23.39 -13.03
CA ALA A 51 -38.76 22.40 -12.82
C ALA A 51 -39.03 22.35 -11.32
N ASP A 52 -39.87 23.29 -10.91
CA ASP A 52 -40.63 23.25 -9.66
C ASP A 52 -41.37 21.92 -9.57
N ALA A 53 -41.12 21.20 -8.47
CA ALA A 53 -42.00 20.14 -8.00
C ALA A 53 -42.17 20.33 -6.49
N ASP A 54 -42.94 21.36 -6.15
CA ASP A 54 -43.67 21.48 -4.90
C ASP A 54 -44.50 20.20 -4.73
N THR A 55 -44.17 19.41 -3.70
CA THR A 55 -45.11 18.45 -3.13
C THR A 55 -45.30 18.84 -1.68
N ASP A 56 -46.14 19.84 -1.51
CA ASP A 56 -46.80 20.17 -0.26
C ASP A 56 -47.72 18.99 0.09
N ALA A 57 -47.30 18.20 1.07
CA ALA A 57 -48.16 17.24 1.75
C ALA A 57 -48.31 17.72 3.20
N ASP A 58 -49.15 18.74 3.35
CA ASP A 58 -49.75 19.17 4.60
C ASP A 58 -50.61 18.01 5.13
N GLY A 59 -50.03 17.26 6.07
CA GLY A 59 -50.71 16.24 6.85
C GLY A 59 -50.89 16.72 8.27
N ASP A 60 -51.75 17.73 8.46
CA ASP A 60 -52.28 18.12 9.76
C ASP A 60 -53.04 16.92 10.35
N ALA A 61 -52.45 16.28 11.35
CA ALA A 61 -53.13 15.38 12.26
C ALA A 61 -52.80 15.81 13.69
N ASP A 62 -53.52 16.84 14.13
CA ASP A 62 -53.74 17.14 15.53
C ASP A 62 -54.33 15.90 16.21
N ALA A 63 -53.52 15.26 17.04
CA ALA A 63 -53.97 14.30 18.03
C ALA A 63 -53.39 14.70 19.39
N ASP A 64 -54.13 15.60 20.04
CA ASP A 64 -54.05 15.88 21.47
C ASP A 64 -54.13 14.57 22.26
N LEU A 65 -53.01 14.15 22.85
CA LEU A 65 -53.00 13.23 23.98
C LEU A 65 -51.98 13.72 25.02
N ASP A 66 -52.43 14.72 25.77
CA ASP A 66 -51.92 15.04 27.11
C ASP A 66 -52.14 13.85 28.04
N VAL A 67 -51.14 12.97 28.15
CA VAL A 67 -50.98 12.08 29.30
C VAL A 67 -49.52 12.16 29.72
N ALA A 68 -49.24 13.00 30.71
CA ALA A 68 -48.01 12.93 31.48
C ALA A 68 -48.04 11.63 32.31
N PRO A 69 -47.09 10.70 32.13
CA PRO A 69 -46.78 9.76 33.17
C PRO A 69 -45.82 10.47 34.12
N ASP A 70 -46.37 10.99 35.21
CA ASP A 70 -45.62 11.33 36.42
C ASP A 70 -45.14 10.00 37.04
N GLY A 71 -44.22 9.34 36.36
CA GLY A 71 -43.49 8.18 36.82
C GLY A 71 -42.12 8.67 37.25
N GLU A 72 -42.01 9.05 38.53
CA GLU A 72 -40.74 9.00 39.27
C GLU A 72 -40.28 7.53 39.26
N GLY A 73 -39.74 7.09 38.13
CA GLY A 73 -39.03 5.84 38.04
C GLY A 73 -37.74 6.02 38.79
N ASP A 74 -37.70 5.48 40.01
CA ASP A 74 -36.47 5.28 40.77
C ASP A 74 -35.39 4.81 39.79
N ALA A 75 -34.46 5.72 39.45
CA ALA A 75 -33.27 5.33 38.72
C ALA A 75 -32.65 4.19 39.53
N PRO A 76 -32.26 3.06 38.92
CA PRO A 76 -31.64 1.97 39.66
C PRO A 76 -30.31 2.49 40.25
N GLU A 77 -30.39 3.04 41.46
CA GLU A 77 -29.28 3.21 42.39
C GLU A 77 -28.70 1.80 42.57
N ASP A 78 -27.40 1.62 42.28
CA ASP A 78 -26.62 0.38 42.40
C ASP A 78 -26.52 -0.54 41.16
N ALA A 79 -26.55 -0.02 39.93
CA ALA A 79 -25.82 -0.71 38.86
C ALA A 79 -24.31 -0.63 39.17
N ALA A 80 -23.72 -1.75 39.60
CA ALA A 80 -22.27 -1.83 39.83
C ALA A 80 -21.51 -1.27 38.61
N PRO A 81 -20.45 -0.48 38.80
CA PRO A 81 -19.71 0.08 37.68
C PRO A 81 -19.25 -1.06 36.76
N PRO A 82 -19.33 -0.88 35.42
CA PRO A 82 -18.93 -1.93 34.49
C PRO A 82 -17.47 -2.32 34.75
N GLY A 83 -17.23 -3.63 34.82
CA GLY A 83 -15.88 -4.20 34.89
C GLY A 83 -15.15 -4.10 33.55
N LEU A 84 -14.01 -4.78 33.45
CA LEU A 84 -13.23 -4.88 32.22
C LEU A 84 -14.10 -5.42 31.07
N ALA A 85 -14.10 -4.72 29.93
CA ALA A 85 -14.85 -5.13 28.75
C ALA A 85 -13.94 -5.21 27.53
N ILE A 86 -14.14 -6.24 26.69
CA ILE A 86 -13.60 -6.28 25.33
C ILE A 86 -14.64 -5.62 24.43
N LEU A 87 -14.28 -4.50 23.81
CA LEU A 87 -15.15 -3.73 22.93
C LEU A 87 -15.12 -4.28 21.50
N ARG A 88 -13.93 -4.71 21.05
CA ARG A 88 -13.70 -5.38 19.77
C ARG A 88 -12.58 -6.41 19.96
N PRO A 89 -12.60 -7.54 19.25
CA PRO A 89 -13.73 -8.06 18.44
C PRO A 89 -14.96 -8.45 19.29
N ALA A 90 -16.11 -8.65 18.65
CA ALA A 90 -17.32 -9.21 19.27
C ALA A 90 -17.30 -10.75 19.24
N GLU A 91 -18.15 -11.37 20.05
CA GLU A 91 -18.27 -12.84 20.10
C GLU A 91 -18.68 -13.40 18.75
N GLY A 92 -17.89 -14.36 18.24
CA GLY A 92 -18.11 -15.02 16.96
C GLY A 92 -17.61 -14.23 15.75
N ASP A 93 -16.98 -13.07 15.94
CA ASP A 93 -16.37 -12.33 14.83
C ASP A 93 -15.35 -13.21 14.08
N LEU A 94 -15.36 -13.06 12.77
CA LEU A 94 -14.37 -13.68 11.90
C LEU A 94 -13.03 -12.95 12.04
N VAL A 95 -11.96 -13.71 12.22
CA VAL A 95 -10.58 -13.23 12.14
C VAL A 95 -9.78 -14.10 11.16
N LEU A 96 -8.91 -13.46 10.39
CA LEU A 96 -7.96 -14.15 9.51
C LEU A 96 -6.63 -14.31 10.21
N GLU A 97 -5.81 -13.28 10.30
CA GLU A 97 -4.55 -13.36 11.06
C GLU A 97 -4.55 -12.47 12.28
N THR A 98 -4.83 -11.18 12.11
CA THR A 98 -4.75 -10.22 13.22
C THR A 98 -6.12 -9.89 13.79
N ALA A 99 -6.29 -10.09 15.09
CA ALA A 99 -7.40 -9.51 15.84
C ALA A 99 -6.99 -8.15 16.41
N VAL A 100 -7.79 -7.10 16.11
CA VAL A 100 -7.67 -5.80 16.78
C VAL A 100 -8.50 -5.86 18.06
N VAL A 101 -7.81 -5.92 19.19
CA VAL A 101 -8.44 -6.06 20.50
C VAL A 101 -8.51 -4.69 21.17
N ASP A 102 -9.68 -4.07 21.13
CA ASP A 102 -10.00 -2.85 21.86
C ASP A 102 -10.68 -3.25 23.17
N PHE A 103 -10.26 -2.65 24.28
CA PHE A 103 -10.82 -2.96 25.59
C PHE A 103 -10.98 -1.70 26.43
N ASP A 104 -11.93 -1.73 27.36
CA ASP A 104 -12.20 -0.67 28.32
C ASP A 104 -11.95 -1.22 29.74
N PRO A 105 -10.95 -0.72 30.48
CA PRO A 105 -10.76 -1.11 31.87
C PRO A 105 -11.86 -0.58 32.81
N GLY A 106 -12.76 0.28 32.35
CA GLY A 106 -13.79 0.88 33.17
C GLY A 106 -13.20 1.67 34.34
N ALA A 107 -13.73 1.44 35.55
CA ALA A 107 -13.24 2.07 36.78
C ALA A 107 -12.11 1.28 37.48
N LEU A 108 -11.54 0.25 36.83
CA LEU A 108 -10.51 -0.58 37.44
C LEU A 108 -9.21 0.20 37.63
N ALA A 109 -8.65 0.15 38.84
CA ALA A 109 -7.31 0.66 39.14
C ALA A 109 -6.23 -0.36 38.72
N ALA A 110 -6.23 -0.75 37.44
CA ALA A 110 -5.26 -1.67 36.88
C ALA A 110 -3.91 -0.95 36.61
N ASP A 111 -2.80 -1.61 36.92
CA ASP A 111 -1.45 -1.16 36.51
C ASP A 111 -1.01 -1.77 35.17
N ALA A 112 -1.64 -2.86 34.76
CA ALA A 112 -1.43 -3.49 33.47
C ALA A 112 -2.67 -4.24 32.98
N LEU A 113 -2.87 -4.21 31.66
CA LEU A 113 -3.84 -5.01 30.93
C LEU A 113 -3.08 -5.95 30.00
N GLU A 114 -3.26 -7.25 30.19
CA GLU A 114 -2.59 -8.30 29.43
C GLU A 114 -3.58 -8.97 28.49
N VAL A 115 -3.22 -9.10 27.22
CA VAL A 115 -4.03 -9.81 26.22
C VAL A 115 -3.38 -11.16 25.92
N TRP A 116 -4.16 -12.21 26.08
CA TRP A 116 -3.76 -13.61 25.97
C TRP A 116 -4.55 -14.28 24.86
N VAL A 117 -3.93 -15.26 24.21
CA VAL A 117 -4.61 -16.25 23.37
C VAL A 117 -4.62 -17.57 24.14
N ASP A 118 -5.77 -18.25 24.16
CA ASP A 118 -5.91 -19.51 24.92
C ASP A 118 -4.88 -20.56 24.49
N GLY A 119 -4.25 -21.19 25.49
CA GLY A 119 -3.22 -22.23 25.29
C GLY A 119 -1.78 -21.70 25.28
N GLU A 120 -1.57 -20.39 25.32
CA GLU A 120 -0.24 -19.79 25.33
C GLU A 120 0.30 -19.51 26.74
N THR A 121 1.62 -19.48 26.87
CA THR A 121 2.32 -19.29 28.15
C THR A 121 2.60 -17.84 28.50
N ASP A 122 2.55 -16.95 27.51
CA ASP A 122 2.92 -15.54 27.64
C ASP A 122 1.84 -14.65 26.99
N PRO A 123 1.60 -13.44 27.52
CA PRO A 123 0.66 -12.52 26.91
C PRO A 123 1.20 -12.04 25.56
N ARG A 124 0.30 -11.93 24.57
CA ARG A 124 0.62 -11.39 23.24
C ARG A 124 0.80 -9.88 23.25
N CYS A 125 0.20 -9.19 24.21
CA CYS A 125 0.29 -7.75 24.36
C CYS A 125 0.10 -7.37 25.84
N VAL A 126 0.84 -6.35 26.29
CA VAL A 126 0.68 -5.75 27.62
C VAL A 126 0.56 -4.23 27.45
N ARG A 127 -0.44 -3.62 28.08
CA ARG A 127 -0.66 -2.16 28.08
C ARG A 127 -0.74 -1.66 29.52
N ALA A 128 0.03 -0.62 29.83
CA ALA A 128 -0.05 0.10 31.10
C ALA A 128 -0.80 1.43 30.99
N ASP A 129 -0.94 1.97 29.77
CA ASP A 129 -1.53 3.27 29.49
C ASP A 129 -2.42 3.22 28.22
N PRO A 130 -3.38 4.16 28.08
CA PRO A 130 -4.14 4.34 26.85
C PRO A 130 -3.23 4.69 25.64
N PRO A 131 -3.65 4.39 24.39
CA PRO A 131 -4.91 3.74 24.04
C PRO A 131 -4.92 2.25 24.37
N TRP A 132 -6.07 1.77 24.84
CA TRP A 132 -6.32 0.39 25.25
C TRP A 132 -6.62 -0.51 24.05
N ARG A 133 -5.63 -0.62 23.15
CA ARG A 133 -5.69 -1.39 21.91
C ARG A 133 -4.46 -2.27 21.78
N CYS A 134 -4.68 -3.53 21.41
CA CYS A 134 -3.64 -4.49 21.07
C CYS A 134 -3.89 -5.11 19.69
N LEU A 135 -2.80 -5.36 18.97
CA LEU A 135 -2.81 -6.22 17.78
C LEU A 135 -2.41 -7.62 18.22
N VAL A 136 -3.30 -8.58 18.06
CA VAL A 136 -3.05 -9.98 18.42
C VAL A 136 -2.96 -10.79 17.13
N HIS A 137 -1.73 -11.18 16.78
CA HIS A 137 -1.43 -11.98 15.60
C HIS A 137 -1.62 -13.47 15.89
N LEU A 138 -2.48 -14.12 15.12
CA LEU A 138 -2.81 -15.55 15.18
C LEU A 138 -2.08 -16.31 14.06
N ASP A 139 -2.20 -17.64 14.03
CA ASP A 139 -1.63 -18.43 12.93
C ASP A 139 -2.43 -18.21 11.63
N PRO A 140 -1.83 -17.67 10.55
CA PRO A 140 -2.53 -17.42 9.28
C PRO A 140 -3.13 -18.66 8.63
N ARG A 141 -2.65 -19.86 8.96
CA ARG A 141 -3.11 -21.13 8.36
C ARG A 141 -4.11 -21.89 9.22
N ALA A 142 -4.26 -21.50 10.48
CA ALA A 142 -5.19 -22.17 11.38
C ALA A 142 -6.64 -21.93 10.95
N ARG A 143 -7.48 -22.94 11.22
CA ARG A 143 -8.94 -22.91 11.10
C ARG A 143 -9.56 -23.37 12.41
N GLY A 144 -10.68 -22.78 12.81
CA GLY A 144 -11.46 -23.23 13.96
C GLY A 144 -11.91 -22.07 14.82
N THR A 145 -11.74 -22.20 16.12
CA THR A 145 -12.06 -21.15 17.10
C THR A 145 -10.78 -20.68 17.77
N ALA A 146 -10.67 -19.37 18.00
CA ALA A 146 -9.63 -18.79 18.85
C ALA A 146 -10.32 -18.05 20.01
N THR A 147 -9.78 -18.15 21.21
CA THR A 147 -10.28 -17.38 22.35
C THR A 147 -9.24 -16.34 22.74
N ILE A 148 -9.68 -15.08 22.81
CA ILE A 148 -8.88 -13.99 23.35
C ILE A 148 -9.35 -13.72 24.78
N ARG A 149 -8.38 -13.54 25.68
CA ARG A 149 -8.62 -13.20 27.08
C ARG A 149 -7.85 -11.95 27.45
N VAL A 150 -8.55 -10.93 27.93
CA VAL A 150 -7.92 -9.73 28.52
C VAL A 150 -7.96 -9.86 30.03
N VAL A 151 -6.82 -9.64 30.68
CA VAL A 151 -6.62 -9.79 32.12
C VAL A 151 -6.16 -8.46 32.69
N ALA A 152 -6.91 -7.90 33.63
CA ALA A 152 -6.50 -6.72 34.36
C ALA A 152 -5.69 -7.12 35.60
N ARG A 153 -4.54 -6.48 35.77
CA ARG A 153 -3.67 -6.67 36.93
C ARG A 153 -3.53 -5.41 37.76
N ALA A 154 -3.32 -5.60 39.06
CA ALA A 154 -2.86 -4.58 39.99
C ALA A 154 -1.85 -5.21 40.96
N ALA A 155 -0.65 -4.64 41.04
CA ALA A 155 0.46 -5.17 41.83
C ALA A 155 0.76 -6.66 41.53
N GLY A 156 0.62 -7.05 40.26
CA GLY A 156 0.83 -8.41 39.76
C GLY A 156 -0.32 -9.39 40.02
N ALA A 157 -1.31 -9.04 40.85
CA ALA A 157 -2.49 -9.85 41.06
C ALA A 157 -3.52 -9.59 39.96
N GLU A 158 -4.19 -10.63 39.48
CA GLU A 158 -5.35 -10.46 38.61
C GLU A 158 -6.52 -9.90 39.42
N ILE A 159 -7.12 -8.81 38.94
CA ILE A 159 -8.27 -8.16 39.58
C ILE A 159 -9.56 -8.28 38.78
N ASP A 160 -9.46 -8.48 37.46
CA ASP A 160 -10.61 -8.73 36.58
C ASP A 160 -10.18 -9.44 35.29
N ARG A 161 -11.14 -10.01 34.56
CA ARG A 161 -10.89 -10.64 33.25
C ARG A 161 -12.11 -10.54 32.33
N ALA A 162 -11.84 -10.45 31.03
CA ALA A 162 -12.82 -10.57 29.96
C ALA A 162 -12.34 -11.57 28.92
N THR A 163 -13.26 -12.24 28.24
CA THR A 163 -12.97 -13.23 27.20
C THR A 163 -13.90 -13.07 26.01
N VAL A 164 -13.40 -13.34 24.81
CA VAL A 164 -14.18 -13.38 23.58
C VAL A 164 -13.73 -14.55 22.71
N GLY A 165 -14.69 -15.32 22.20
CA GLY A 165 -14.48 -16.38 21.22
C GLY A 165 -14.59 -15.84 19.79
N LEU A 166 -13.69 -16.26 18.93
CA LEU A 166 -13.59 -15.83 17.53
C LEU A 166 -13.69 -17.02 16.58
N VAL A 167 -14.22 -16.77 15.40
CA VAL A 167 -14.16 -17.71 14.27
C VAL A 167 -12.88 -17.44 13.49
N LYS A 168 -12.04 -18.46 13.36
CA LYS A 168 -10.76 -18.39 12.69
C LYS A 168 -10.84 -19.07 11.33
N GLU A 169 -10.55 -18.34 10.27
CA GLU A 169 -10.36 -18.88 8.92
C GLU A 169 -8.91 -18.68 8.44
N PRO A 170 -8.42 -19.54 7.54
CA PRO A 170 -7.09 -19.36 6.98
C PRO A 170 -7.08 -18.18 6.01
N GLU A 171 -6.01 -17.39 6.05
CA GLU A 171 -5.76 -16.30 5.11
C GLU A 171 -5.22 -16.83 3.76
N PHE A 172 -4.72 -18.06 3.75
CA PHE A 172 -4.12 -18.71 2.57
C PHE A 172 -4.91 -19.96 2.20
N THR A 173 -5.06 -20.21 0.89
CA THR A 173 -5.59 -21.48 0.37
C THR A 173 -4.44 -22.40 -0.05
N GLU A 174 -4.51 -23.72 0.19
CA GLU A 174 -3.41 -24.65 -0.16
C GLU A 174 -3.57 -25.29 -1.56
N GLU A 175 -4.42 -24.73 -2.44
CA GLU A 175 -4.85 -25.39 -3.69
C GLU A 175 -3.80 -25.38 -4.82
N CYS A 176 -2.74 -24.58 -4.74
CA CYS A 176 -1.65 -24.54 -5.73
C CYS A 176 -0.29 -24.75 -5.06
N ALA A 177 0.40 -25.85 -5.37
CA ALA A 177 1.67 -26.21 -4.70
C ALA A 177 2.94 -25.93 -5.52
N THR A 178 2.92 -26.01 -6.86
CA THR A 178 4.16 -25.91 -7.68
C THR A 178 3.96 -25.32 -9.08
N ASP A 179 3.13 -25.91 -9.94
CA ASP A 179 2.88 -25.38 -11.29
C ASP A 179 1.82 -24.27 -11.25
N SER A 180 2.29 -23.05 -11.04
CA SER A 180 1.44 -21.90 -10.73
C SER A 180 0.56 -21.47 -11.90
N LEU A 181 1.08 -21.49 -13.14
CA LEU A 181 0.30 -21.10 -14.31
C LEU A 181 -0.73 -22.17 -14.69
N ALA A 182 -0.35 -23.44 -14.69
CA ALA A 182 -1.29 -24.53 -14.93
C ALA A 182 -2.38 -24.55 -13.86
N CYS A 183 -2.02 -24.33 -12.60
CA CYS A 183 -2.99 -24.26 -11.51
C CYS A 183 -4.04 -23.16 -11.77
N VAL A 184 -3.64 -21.92 -12.07
CA VAL A 184 -4.63 -20.86 -12.34
C VAL A 184 -5.52 -21.21 -13.54
N ARG A 185 -4.97 -21.82 -14.60
CA ARG A 185 -5.77 -22.26 -15.75
C ARG A 185 -6.81 -23.32 -15.37
N ASP A 186 -6.46 -24.28 -14.54
CA ASP A 186 -7.39 -25.29 -14.04
C ASP A 186 -8.48 -24.66 -13.17
N LEU A 187 -8.12 -23.69 -12.34
CA LEU A 187 -9.06 -22.94 -11.50
C LEU A 187 -10.04 -22.09 -12.33
N VAL A 188 -9.57 -21.47 -13.41
CA VAL A 188 -10.38 -20.73 -14.38
C VAL A 188 -11.32 -21.69 -15.12
N ALA A 189 -10.82 -22.84 -15.58
CA ALA A 189 -11.65 -23.86 -16.23
C ALA A 189 -12.73 -24.42 -15.29
N ALA A 190 -12.45 -24.48 -13.99
CA ALA A 190 -13.43 -24.84 -12.96
C ALA A 190 -14.40 -23.70 -12.59
N GLY A 191 -14.19 -22.48 -13.10
CA GLY A 191 -15.01 -21.29 -12.78
C GLY A 191 -14.80 -20.73 -11.38
N THR A 192 -13.70 -21.11 -10.71
CA THR A 192 -13.39 -20.68 -9.33
C THR A 192 -12.31 -19.60 -9.27
N ALA A 193 -11.79 -19.16 -10.41
CA ALA A 193 -10.87 -18.05 -10.55
C ALA A 193 -11.26 -17.19 -11.75
N ALA A 194 -11.00 -15.89 -11.68
CA ALA A 194 -11.42 -14.92 -12.68
C ALA A 194 -10.61 -15.03 -14.00
N GLY A 195 -9.36 -15.47 -13.92
CA GLY A 195 -8.46 -15.48 -15.06
C GLY A 195 -8.05 -14.08 -15.48
N TRP A 196 -7.75 -13.91 -16.77
CA TRP A 196 -7.14 -12.68 -17.30
C TRP A 196 -7.96 -12.01 -18.40
N ASP A 197 -9.23 -12.37 -18.52
CA ASP A 197 -10.11 -11.72 -19.49
C ASP A 197 -10.24 -10.22 -19.19
N GLY A 198 -10.14 -9.39 -20.23
CA GLY A 198 -10.18 -7.93 -20.10
C GLY A 198 -8.95 -7.28 -19.42
N VAL A 199 -7.90 -8.04 -19.13
CA VAL A 199 -6.64 -7.50 -18.58
C VAL A 199 -5.77 -6.95 -19.71
N VAL A 200 -5.18 -5.78 -19.49
CA VAL A 200 -4.21 -5.17 -20.41
C VAL A 200 -2.80 -5.32 -19.83
N TYR A 201 -1.87 -5.81 -20.64
CA TYR A 201 -0.43 -5.72 -20.37
C TYR A 201 0.19 -4.65 -21.27
N GLU A 202 0.85 -3.66 -20.67
CA GLU A 202 1.59 -2.63 -21.41
C GLU A 202 3.10 -2.76 -21.20
N ASN A 203 3.84 -2.81 -22.31
CA ASN A 203 5.28 -2.58 -22.29
C ASN A 203 5.60 -1.18 -22.85
N MET A 204 6.27 -0.36 -22.04
CA MET A 204 6.64 1.03 -22.39
C MET A 204 8.09 1.20 -22.87
N ASP A 205 8.84 0.12 -23.08
CA ASP A 205 10.27 0.17 -23.37
C ASP A 205 10.67 -0.52 -24.68
N GLY A 206 9.74 -0.65 -25.63
CA GLY A 206 10.00 -1.25 -26.94
C GLY A 206 10.35 -2.74 -26.84
N LEU A 207 9.80 -3.44 -25.84
CA LEU A 207 10.02 -4.85 -25.54
C LEU A 207 11.43 -5.16 -25.01
N HIS A 208 12.10 -4.16 -24.43
CA HIS A 208 13.42 -4.35 -23.85
C HIS A 208 13.40 -5.35 -22.68
N ALA A 209 12.43 -5.22 -21.77
CA ALA A 209 12.07 -6.27 -20.83
C ALA A 209 10.58 -6.59 -20.94
N ASN A 210 10.26 -7.80 -21.38
CA ASN A 210 8.90 -8.15 -21.77
C ASN A 210 8.36 -9.36 -20.99
N LEU A 211 7.13 -9.25 -20.51
CA LEU A 211 6.37 -10.36 -19.97
C LEU A 211 5.83 -11.24 -21.13
N ASP A 212 6.14 -12.53 -21.11
CA ASP A 212 5.52 -13.49 -22.03
C ASP A 212 4.04 -13.67 -21.67
N THR A 213 3.17 -13.11 -22.50
CA THR A 213 1.72 -13.13 -22.29
C THR A 213 1.02 -14.32 -22.91
N SER A 214 1.74 -15.18 -23.65
CA SER A 214 1.17 -16.41 -24.22
C SER A 214 0.61 -17.36 -23.14
N GLY A 215 1.09 -17.21 -21.90
CA GLY A 215 0.61 -17.91 -20.72
C GLY A 215 -0.81 -17.52 -20.26
N TYR A 216 -1.23 -16.29 -20.53
CA TYR A 216 -2.38 -15.65 -19.88
C TYR A 216 -3.52 -15.41 -20.88
N PRO A 217 -4.41 -16.38 -21.14
CA PRO A 217 -5.52 -16.21 -22.07
C PRO A 217 -6.43 -15.03 -21.66
N GLY A 218 -6.80 -14.19 -22.64
CA GLY A 218 -7.63 -13.01 -22.42
C GLY A 218 -6.85 -11.69 -22.25
N VAL A 219 -5.53 -11.76 -22.05
CA VAL A 219 -4.69 -10.56 -21.94
C VAL A 219 -4.56 -9.85 -23.29
N THR A 220 -4.88 -8.57 -23.31
CA THR A 220 -4.58 -7.67 -24.43
C THR A 220 -3.21 -7.04 -24.21
N ARG A 221 -2.29 -7.22 -25.17
CA ARG A 221 -0.95 -6.63 -25.11
C ARG A 221 -0.90 -5.31 -25.89
N ILE A 222 -0.42 -4.26 -25.24
CA ILE A 222 -0.10 -2.97 -25.85
C ILE A 222 1.43 -2.83 -25.87
N GLU A 223 1.96 -2.55 -27.06
CA GLU A 223 3.39 -2.32 -27.27
C GLU A 223 3.57 -0.87 -27.71
N ASN A 224 4.27 -0.06 -26.91
CA ASN A 224 4.77 1.23 -27.38
C ASN A 224 5.95 0.99 -28.32
N SER A 225 5.63 0.60 -29.56
CA SER A 225 6.50 0.89 -30.70
C SER A 225 6.44 2.39 -30.99
N ASP A 226 7.47 2.95 -31.63
CA ASP A 226 7.54 4.38 -31.99
C ASP A 226 6.27 4.91 -32.71
N ALA A 227 5.43 4.01 -33.25
CA ALA A 227 4.14 4.30 -33.90
C ALA A 227 3.01 4.78 -32.96
N LEU A 228 3.06 4.54 -31.64
CA LEU A 228 2.05 5.06 -30.68
C LEU A 228 2.35 6.48 -30.17
N SER A 229 3.45 7.10 -30.64
CA SER A 229 3.72 8.52 -30.42
C SER A 229 2.78 9.46 -31.20
N GLY A 230 1.94 8.93 -32.10
CA GLY A 230 0.91 9.68 -32.81
C GLY A 230 -0.25 10.14 -31.92
N ARG A 231 -0.82 11.32 -32.22
CA ARG A 231 -2.00 11.93 -31.56
C ARG A 231 -3.32 11.15 -31.82
N ASN A 232 -3.38 9.86 -31.50
CA ASN A 232 -4.67 9.14 -31.48
C ASN A 232 -5.23 9.17 -30.04
N PRO A 233 -6.20 10.05 -29.72
CA PRO A 233 -6.91 9.97 -28.45
C PRO A 233 -7.58 8.59 -28.36
N GLY A 234 -7.26 7.84 -27.30
CA GLY A 234 -7.70 6.44 -27.12
C GLY A 234 -6.62 5.37 -27.37
N SER A 235 -5.43 5.74 -27.84
CA SER A 235 -4.28 4.81 -27.96
C SER A 235 -3.25 4.97 -26.86
N ARG A 236 -3.44 5.93 -25.94
CA ARG A 236 -2.60 6.05 -24.76
C ARG A 236 -3.22 5.24 -23.63
N PRO A 237 -2.46 4.42 -22.91
CA PRO A 237 -2.98 3.58 -21.82
C PRO A 237 -3.70 4.36 -20.72
N GLN A 238 -3.34 5.63 -20.54
CA GLN A 238 -4.03 6.57 -19.67
C GLN A 238 -5.45 6.94 -20.11
N ASP A 239 -5.77 6.79 -21.40
CA ASP A 239 -7.08 7.07 -21.99
C ASP A 239 -8.01 5.84 -21.96
N LEU A 240 -7.51 4.69 -21.46
CA LEU A 240 -8.34 3.49 -21.26
C LEU A 240 -9.39 3.74 -20.18
N ASP A 241 -10.54 3.08 -20.34
CA ASP A 241 -11.65 3.12 -19.39
C ASP A 241 -11.16 2.86 -17.95
N THR A 242 -11.70 3.57 -16.97
CA THR A 242 -11.26 3.51 -15.57
C THR A 242 -11.47 2.15 -14.91
N ALA A 243 -12.35 1.30 -15.48
CA ALA A 243 -12.51 -0.08 -15.06
C ALA A 243 -11.50 -1.03 -15.73
N THR A 244 -10.73 -0.58 -16.71
CA THR A 244 -9.71 -1.40 -17.39
C THR A 244 -8.58 -1.71 -16.43
N VAL A 245 -8.32 -3.00 -16.22
CA VAL A 245 -7.19 -3.41 -15.40
C VAL A 245 -5.94 -3.52 -16.23
N LEU A 246 -4.99 -2.64 -15.96
CA LEU A 246 -3.72 -2.57 -16.65
C LEU A 246 -2.56 -2.85 -15.70
N LEU A 247 -1.69 -3.77 -16.10
CA LEU A 247 -0.35 -3.94 -15.54
C LEU A 247 0.67 -3.59 -16.60
N GLY A 248 1.65 -2.74 -16.28
CA GLY A 248 2.69 -2.41 -17.23
C GLY A 248 4.08 -2.36 -16.64
N ASN A 249 5.08 -2.24 -17.51
CA ASN A 249 6.45 -1.97 -17.11
C ASN A 249 7.19 -1.03 -18.06
N ALA A 250 8.25 -0.42 -17.56
CA ALA A 250 9.29 0.21 -18.38
C ALA A 250 10.67 -0.05 -17.77
N SER A 251 11.48 -0.85 -18.44
CA SER A 251 12.82 -1.25 -18.01
C SER A 251 13.90 -0.27 -18.47
N VAL A 252 13.64 1.01 -18.23
CA VAL A 252 14.51 2.11 -18.66
C VAL A 252 14.90 2.97 -17.48
N ALA A 253 16.08 3.60 -17.58
CA ALA A 253 16.59 4.56 -16.62
C ALA A 253 17.30 5.69 -17.37
N GLN A 254 17.48 6.84 -16.71
CA GLN A 254 18.36 7.87 -17.22
C GLN A 254 19.81 7.47 -16.96
N THR A 255 20.54 7.19 -18.02
CA THR A 255 21.95 6.78 -17.98
C THR A 255 22.93 7.92 -18.28
N SER A 256 22.45 9.11 -18.69
CA SER A 256 23.30 10.30 -18.90
C SER A 256 22.51 11.63 -18.79
N PRO A 257 22.92 12.60 -17.95
CA PRO A 257 23.80 12.37 -16.80
C PRO A 257 23.20 11.26 -15.92
N CYS A 258 24.04 10.30 -15.54
CA CYS A 258 23.65 9.10 -14.79
C CYS A 258 23.45 9.43 -13.30
N CYS A 259 22.69 8.71 -12.49
CA CYS A 259 21.69 7.66 -12.76
C CYS A 259 20.40 8.07 -12.06
N PHE A 260 19.27 8.07 -12.77
CA PHE A 260 17.94 8.15 -12.16
C PHE A 260 17.05 7.04 -12.71
N SER A 261 16.36 6.33 -11.83
CA SER A 261 15.20 5.53 -12.21
C SER A 261 14.09 6.45 -12.78
N VAL A 262 13.21 5.89 -13.61
CA VAL A 262 12.05 6.63 -14.10
C VAL A 262 11.19 7.16 -12.94
N PRO A 263 10.91 6.37 -11.87
CA PRO A 263 10.15 6.85 -10.73
C PRO A 263 10.76 8.04 -10.02
N ARG A 264 12.08 8.07 -9.87
CA ARG A 264 12.77 9.17 -9.20
C ARG A 264 12.84 10.44 -10.06
N ARG A 265 13.04 10.28 -11.37
CA ARG A 265 13.16 11.40 -12.33
C ARG A 265 11.83 12.07 -12.64
N SER A 266 10.85 11.26 -13.02
CA SER A 266 9.79 11.72 -13.92
C SER A 266 8.45 11.93 -13.22
N LEU A 267 8.36 11.63 -11.93
CA LEU A 267 7.05 11.53 -11.32
C LEU A 267 6.62 12.82 -10.63
N SER A 268 5.75 13.56 -11.32
CA SER A 268 4.57 14.07 -10.63
C SER A 268 3.68 12.87 -10.30
N LEU A 269 3.93 12.21 -9.17
CA LEU A 269 3.20 11.01 -8.73
C LEU A 269 1.67 11.23 -8.60
N SER A 270 1.17 12.47 -8.70
CA SER A 270 -0.27 12.79 -8.66
C SER A 270 -1.09 12.09 -9.75
N SER A 271 -0.65 12.14 -11.01
CA SER A 271 -1.36 11.44 -12.09
C SER A 271 -1.25 9.92 -12.00
N ILE A 272 -0.28 9.41 -11.23
CA ILE A 272 -0.13 7.97 -11.01
C ILE A 272 -1.02 7.48 -9.87
N SER A 273 -1.24 8.28 -8.82
CA SER A 273 -2.27 7.98 -7.82
C SER A 273 -3.64 7.83 -8.47
N ASP A 274 -4.01 8.74 -9.38
CA ASP A 274 -5.28 8.64 -10.12
C ASP A 274 -5.34 7.34 -10.92
N ARG A 275 -4.30 7.04 -11.70
CA ARG A 275 -4.21 5.79 -12.48
C ARG A 275 -4.26 4.54 -11.60
N PHE A 276 -3.60 4.55 -10.45
CA PHE A 276 -3.61 3.45 -9.49
C PHE A 276 -5.03 3.16 -8.99
N ARG A 277 -5.78 4.22 -8.69
CA ARG A 277 -7.21 4.17 -8.32
C ARG A 277 -8.14 3.87 -9.50
N GLU A 278 -7.63 3.88 -10.73
CA GLU A 278 -8.31 3.44 -11.95
C GLU A 278 -7.83 2.06 -12.41
N ASN A 279 -7.34 1.22 -11.49
CA ASN A 279 -6.82 -0.13 -11.78
C ASN A 279 -5.65 -0.17 -12.78
N LYS A 280 -4.75 0.82 -12.76
CA LYS A 280 -3.55 0.82 -13.61
C LYS A 280 -2.28 0.90 -12.75
N LEU A 281 -1.38 -0.09 -12.88
CA LEU A 281 -0.12 -0.16 -12.14
C LEU A 281 1.06 -0.38 -13.08
N TRP A 282 2.13 0.38 -12.91
CA TRP A 282 3.40 0.17 -13.62
C TRP A 282 4.52 -0.20 -12.68
N TRP A 283 5.42 -1.04 -13.18
CA TRP A 283 6.64 -1.45 -12.51
C TRP A 283 7.88 -0.94 -13.24
N TYR A 284 8.89 -0.57 -12.45
CA TYR A 284 10.16 -0.05 -12.93
C TYR A 284 11.31 -0.67 -12.13
N PRO A 285 12.48 -0.90 -12.75
CA PRO A 285 13.68 -1.20 -11.99
C PRO A 285 14.17 0.05 -11.25
N GLU A 286 14.71 -0.13 -10.04
CA GLU A 286 15.37 0.96 -9.29
C GLU A 286 16.67 1.41 -9.96
N HIS A 287 17.28 0.53 -10.74
CA HIS A 287 18.53 0.68 -11.48
C HIS A 287 19.76 0.91 -10.60
N ARG A 288 19.83 2.02 -9.86
CA ARG A 288 20.88 2.38 -8.90
C ARG A 288 20.41 3.29 -7.75
N ASP A 289 19.13 3.62 -7.70
CA ASP A 289 18.58 4.51 -6.67
C ASP A 289 18.43 3.83 -5.31
N HIS A 290 18.47 2.49 -5.24
CA HIS A 290 18.33 1.71 -4.03
C HIS A 290 19.47 0.69 -3.95
N GLY A 291 20.69 1.17 -3.72
CA GLY A 291 21.91 0.37 -3.50
C GLY A 291 22.40 0.48 -2.06
N TYR A 292 23.72 0.61 -1.86
CA TYR A 292 24.30 0.95 -0.55
C TYR A 292 23.73 2.24 0.04
N GLU A 293 23.31 3.16 -0.81
CA GLU A 293 22.55 4.36 -0.43
C GLU A 293 21.19 4.32 -1.11
N ASP A 294 20.14 4.70 -0.37
CA ASP A 294 18.78 4.87 -0.84
C ASP A 294 18.56 6.35 -1.19
N TYR A 295 18.48 6.63 -2.49
CA TYR A 295 18.33 7.96 -3.06
C TYR A 295 16.86 8.37 -3.28
N TYR A 296 15.91 7.51 -2.96
CA TYR A 296 14.50 7.86 -3.06
C TYR A 296 14.12 8.85 -1.96
N TRP A 297 13.54 9.97 -2.38
CA TRP A 297 13.00 11.01 -1.48
C TRP A 297 11.52 10.76 -1.12
N PHE A 298 10.96 9.62 -1.54
CA PHE A 298 9.58 9.23 -1.30
C PHE A 298 9.44 7.71 -1.09
N SER A 299 8.30 7.31 -0.55
CA SER A 299 7.79 5.94 -0.55
C SER A 299 6.36 5.94 -1.09
N THR A 300 6.01 4.96 -1.92
CA THR A 300 4.66 4.85 -2.51
C THR A 300 4.31 3.41 -2.84
N VAL A 301 3.01 3.14 -2.94
CA VAL A 301 2.45 1.89 -3.46
C VAL A 301 1.84 2.03 -4.86
N THR A 302 1.77 3.27 -5.37
CA THR A 302 1.09 3.59 -6.65
C THR A 302 1.92 3.22 -7.89
N VAL A 303 3.22 2.99 -7.70
CA VAL A 303 4.11 2.32 -8.64
C VAL A 303 4.80 1.14 -7.96
N GLY A 304 5.11 0.12 -8.75
CA GLY A 304 6.03 -0.93 -8.35
C GLY A 304 7.46 -0.54 -8.68
N ILE A 305 8.38 -0.82 -7.77
CA ILE A 305 9.81 -0.60 -7.96
C ILE A 305 10.52 -1.90 -7.58
N SER A 306 11.19 -2.54 -8.52
CA SER A 306 11.97 -3.75 -8.28
C SER A 306 13.42 -3.39 -7.95
N GLN A 307 14.03 -4.17 -7.07
CA GLN A 307 15.47 -4.11 -6.78
C GLN A 307 16.25 -4.67 -7.98
N GLY A 308 17.21 -3.90 -8.49
CA GLY A 308 18.04 -4.27 -9.63
C GLY A 308 17.83 -3.38 -10.85
N SER A 309 18.37 -3.81 -11.99
CA SER A 309 18.37 -3.07 -13.25
C SER A 309 17.35 -3.66 -14.23
N SER A 310 17.53 -3.39 -15.53
CA SER A 310 16.62 -3.83 -16.58
C SER A 310 16.28 -5.33 -16.49
N GLY A 311 14.99 -5.64 -16.49
CA GLY A 311 14.42 -6.98 -16.41
C GLY A 311 14.09 -7.46 -15.00
N SER A 312 14.59 -6.79 -13.95
CA SER A 312 14.35 -7.18 -12.56
C SER A 312 12.86 -7.16 -12.18
N GLU A 313 12.07 -6.32 -12.84
CA GLU A 313 10.65 -6.21 -12.56
C GLU A 313 9.83 -7.41 -13.09
N ILE A 314 10.35 -8.18 -14.06
CA ILE A 314 9.55 -9.19 -14.76
C ILE A 314 9.04 -10.29 -13.82
N ASP A 315 9.79 -10.64 -12.78
CA ASP A 315 9.35 -11.64 -11.81
C ASP A 315 8.19 -11.12 -10.93
N GLU A 316 8.16 -9.82 -10.66
CA GLU A 316 7.03 -9.14 -10.00
C GLU A 316 5.80 -9.11 -10.89
N LEU A 317 5.97 -8.79 -12.18
CA LEU A 317 4.87 -8.82 -13.14
C LEU A 317 4.27 -10.23 -13.27
N ARG A 318 5.09 -11.28 -13.32
CA ARG A 318 4.61 -12.68 -13.36
C ARG A 318 3.81 -13.02 -12.11
N SER A 319 4.33 -12.67 -10.93
CA SER A 319 3.68 -12.97 -9.66
C SER A 319 2.34 -12.23 -9.51
N LEU A 320 2.30 -10.95 -9.90
CA LEU A 320 1.07 -10.16 -9.91
C LEU A 320 0.05 -10.67 -10.93
N MET A 321 0.48 -11.05 -12.14
CA MET A 321 -0.45 -11.61 -13.13
C MET A 321 -1.07 -12.91 -12.63
N LEU A 322 -0.28 -13.80 -12.03
CA LEU A 322 -0.82 -15.05 -11.49
C LEU A 322 -1.76 -14.81 -10.30
N ALA A 323 -1.41 -13.91 -9.39
CA ALA A 323 -2.28 -13.54 -8.28
C ALA A 323 -3.59 -12.89 -8.77
N LEU A 324 -3.51 -12.00 -9.75
CA LEU A 324 -4.66 -11.39 -10.43
C LEU A 324 -5.59 -12.44 -11.03
N GLY A 325 -5.02 -13.41 -11.75
CA GLY A 325 -5.78 -14.49 -12.39
C GLY A 325 -6.39 -15.46 -11.38
N ALA A 326 -5.78 -15.61 -10.19
CA ALA A 326 -6.23 -16.50 -9.12
C ALA A 326 -7.36 -15.93 -8.26
N LEU A 327 -7.63 -14.62 -8.34
CA LEU A 327 -8.73 -13.99 -7.62
C LEU A 327 -10.06 -14.68 -7.96
N PRO A 328 -10.94 -14.94 -6.97
CA PRO A 328 -12.28 -15.44 -7.27
C PRO A 328 -13.07 -14.43 -8.13
N PRO A 329 -13.93 -14.89 -9.06
CA PRO A 329 -14.62 -13.99 -10.00
C PRO A 329 -15.36 -12.82 -9.35
N GLU A 330 -16.10 -13.08 -8.27
CA GLU A 330 -16.88 -12.04 -7.57
C GLU A 330 -15.98 -11.05 -6.82
N ALA A 331 -14.92 -11.53 -6.17
CA ALA A 331 -13.92 -10.66 -5.51
C ALA A 331 -13.19 -9.78 -6.53
N ARG A 332 -12.82 -10.37 -7.68
CA ARG A 332 -12.19 -9.67 -8.79
C ARG A 332 -13.08 -8.54 -9.32
N ALA A 333 -14.36 -8.83 -9.56
CA ALA A 333 -15.32 -7.86 -10.06
C ALA A 333 -15.51 -6.69 -9.09
N ALA A 334 -15.71 -6.98 -7.80
CA ALA A 334 -15.87 -5.97 -6.76
C ALA A 334 -14.63 -5.06 -6.63
N LEU A 335 -13.42 -5.63 -6.67
CA LEU A 335 -12.17 -4.85 -6.66
C LEU A 335 -12.03 -3.97 -7.90
N GLN A 336 -12.38 -4.50 -9.08
CA GLN A 336 -12.27 -3.78 -10.35
C GLN A 336 -13.26 -2.62 -10.44
N GLU A 337 -14.52 -2.85 -10.10
CA GLU A 337 -15.54 -1.79 -10.04
C GLU A 337 -15.14 -0.65 -9.10
N ALA A 338 -14.50 -0.99 -7.98
CA ALA A 338 -14.07 -0.02 -6.99
C ALA A 338 -12.72 0.67 -7.28
N GLY A 339 -11.99 0.27 -8.33
CA GLY A 339 -10.67 0.84 -8.60
C GLY A 339 -9.56 0.38 -7.64
N GLN A 340 -9.72 -0.78 -6.99
CA GLN A 340 -8.89 -1.24 -5.87
C GLN A 340 -8.07 -2.48 -6.16
N VAL A 341 -8.04 -2.94 -7.40
CA VAL A 341 -7.34 -4.18 -7.79
C VAL A 341 -5.88 -4.16 -7.36
N TRP A 342 -5.18 -3.09 -7.73
CA TRP A 342 -3.76 -3.00 -7.45
C TRP A 342 -3.47 -2.61 -6.01
N SER A 343 -4.39 -1.92 -5.33
CA SER A 343 -4.31 -1.73 -3.88
C SER A 343 -4.31 -3.07 -3.13
N ALA A 344 -5.29 -3.92 -3.42
CA ALA A 344 -5.38 -5.24 -2.82
C ALA A 344 -4.18 -6.14 -3.19
N LEU A 345 -3.73 -6.11 -4.46
CA LEU A 345 -2.57 -6.90 -4.88
C LEU A 345 -1.22 -6.36 -4.39
N GLN A 346 -1.10 -5.05 -4.12
CA GLN A 346 0.09 -4.50 -3.44
C GLN A 346 0.16 -4.93 -1.98
N TYR A 347 -0.99 -5.05 -1.29
CA TYR A 347 -1.06 -5.68 0.02
C TYR A 347 -0.61 -7.14 -0.06
N VAL A 348 -1.23 -7.95 -0.94
CA VAL A 348 -0.85 -9.37 -1.13
C VAL A 348 0.64 -9.52 -1.42
N SER A 349 1.16 -8.73 -2.35
CA SER A 349 2.57 -8.73 -2.73
C SER A 349 3.45 -8.53 -1.49
N ARG A 350 3.30 -7.41 -0.78
CA ARG A 350 4.16 -7.07 0.37
C ARG A 350 3.96 -8.02 1.55
N ARG A 351 2.71 -8.36 1.85
CA ARG A 351 2.35 -9.21 2.99
C ARG A 351 2.94 -10.60 2.84
N THR A 352 2.86 -11.23 1.67
CA THR A 352 3.35 -12.60 1.45
C THR A 352 4.87 -12.75 1.42
N ARG A 353 5.64 -11.65 1.41
CA ARG A 353 7.09 -11.69 1.65
C ARG A 353 7.43 -11.88 3.13
N MET A 354 6.48 -11.62 4.00
CA MET A 354 6.66 -11.61 5.45
C MET A 354 6.05 -12.86 6.08
N ALA A 355 6.62 -13.28 7.20
CA ALA A 355 6.13 -14.44 7.94
C ALA A 355 4.73 -14.23 8.55
N GLY A 356 4.37 -12.96 8.82
CA GLY A 356 3.18 -12.58 9.58
C GLY A 356 2.85 -11.10 9.42
N ASP A 357 1.66 -10.70 9.84
CA ASP A 357 1.21 -9.30 9.91
C ASP A 357 2.12 -8.46 10.80
N ALA A 358 2.63 -9.03 11.91
CA ALA A 358 3.61 -8.36 12.76
C ALA A 358 4.85 -7.89 11.99
N ALA A 359 5.35 -8.74 11.07
CA ALA A 359 6.51 -8.42 10.25
C ALA A 359 6.13 -7.50 9.07
N TYR A 360 4.90 -7.62 8.56
CA TYR A 360 4.34 -6.72 7.57
C TYR A 360 4.29 -5.26 8.06
N LEU A 361 3.98 -5.00 9.33
CA LEU A 361 3.92 -3.64 9.88
C LEU A 361 5.31 -3.02 10.18
N THR A 362 6.39 -3.58 9.61
CA THR A 362 7.77 -3.12 9.84
C THR A 362 8.41 -2.58 8.56
N THR A 363 9.54 -1.88 8.72
CA THR A 363 10.34 -1.35 7.62
C THR A 363 10.74 -2.42 6.59
N GLN A 364 10.92 -3.68 7.01
CA GLN A 364 11.34 -4.78 6.13
C GLN A 364 10.32 -5.10 5.02
N ALA A 365 9.03 -4.91 5.29
CA ALA A 365 7.98 -5.14 4.29
C ALA A 365 7.82 -3.97 3.32
N HIS A 366 8.44 -2.83 3.65
CA HIS A 366 8.26 -1.55 2.97
C HIS A 366 9.58 -0.89 2.53
N PRO A 367 10.47 -1.61 1.82
CA PRO A 367 11.58 -0.96 1.14
C PRO A 367 11.05 -0.11 -0.04
N ASN A 368 11.88 0.83 -0.50
CA ASN A 368 11.54 1.64 -1.67
C ASN A 368 11.63 0.83 -2.97
N ALA A 369 12.57 -0.12 -3.03
CA ALA A 369 12.64 -1.13 -4.08
C ALA A 369 12.49 -2.54 -3.49
N LEU A 370 11.56 -3.33 -4.04
CA LEU A 370 11.27 -4.69 -3.62
C LEU A 370 12.23 -5.67 -4.29
N ALA A 371 12.95 -6.45 -3.50
CA ALA A 371 13.66 -7.62 -4.01
C ALA A 371 12.68 -8.73 -4.40
N ASP A 372 13.08 -9.58 -5.34
CA ASP A 372 12.36 -10.80 -5.67
C ASP A 372 12.20 -11.63 -4.38
N GLY A 373 10.95 -11.80 -3.95
CA GLY A 373 10.62 -12.50 -2.72
C GLY A 373 10.49 -14.01 -2.90
N GLY A 374 10.50 -14.54 -4.13
CA GLY A 374 10.18 -15.94 -4.40
C GLY A 374 8.81 -16.37 -3.87
N ASN A 375 7.91 -15.42 -3.64
CA ASN A 375 6.63 -15.57 -2.93
C ASN A 375 5.42 -15.73 -3.85
N LEU A 376 5.66 -16.03 -5.13
CA LEU A 376 4.65 -16.16 -6.18
C LEU A 376 3.49 -17.08 -5.77
N VAL A 377 3.79 -18.28 -5.26
CA VAL A 377 2.75 -19.24 -4.83
C VAL A 377 1.95 -18.66 -3.67
N ALA A 378 2.60 -18.05 -2.67
CA ALA A 378 1.92 -17.45 -1.54
C ALA A 378 1.01 -16.30 -1.98
N MET A 379 1.44 -15.46 -2.93
CA MET A 379 0.61 -14.39 -3.49
C MET A 379 -0.68 -14.93 -4.11
N MET A 380 -0.59 -15.99 -4.91
CA MET A 380 -1.77 -16.63 -5.49
C MET A 380 -2.70 -17.21 -4.41
N GLN A 381 -2.13 -17.93 -3.44
CA GLN A 381 -2.88 -18.57 -2.37
C GLN A 381 -3.65 -17.57 -1.50
N MET A 382 -3.04 -16.42 -1.24
CA MET A 382 -3.66 -15.31 -0.49
C MET A 382 -4.72 -14.58 -1.32
N ALA A 383 -4.43 -14.24 -2.58
CA ALA A 383 -5.41 -13.60 -3.47
C ALA A 383 -6.67 -14.47 -3.64
N ARG A 384 -6.49 -15.79 -3.71
CA ARG A 384 -7.59 -16.76 -3.81
C ARG A 384 -8.47 -16.82 -2.56
N ALA A 385 -7.96 -16.41 -1.40
CA ALA A 385 -8.72 -16.40 -0.15
C ALA A 385 -9.71 -15.22 -0.05
N PHE A 386 -9.61 -14.23 -0.95
CA PHE A 386 -10.55 -13.10 -0.96
C PHE A 386 -11.96 -13.55 -1.31
N ALA A 387 -12.94 -12.85 -0.74
CA ALA A 387 -14.34 -12.95 -1.13
C ALA A 387 -14.91 -11.56 -1.36
N ALA A 388 -16.01 -11.44 -2.12
CA ALA A 388 -16.59 -10.13 -2.45
C ALA A 388 -17.00 -9.31 -1.21
N ASP A 389 -17.36 -9.98 -0.11
CA ASP A 389 -17.72 -9.40 1.19
C ASP A 389 -16.55 -9.35 2.20
N ARG A 390 -15.35 -9.73 1.76
CA ARG A 390 -14.11 -9.80 2.55
C ARG A 390 -12.92 -9.41 1.66
N LEU A 391 -12.78 -8.10 1.45
CA LEU A 391 -11.69 -7.51 0.66
C LEU A 391 -10.78 -6.67 1.56
N PRO A 392 -9.49 -6.49 1.19
CA PRO A 392 -8.63 -5.56 1.90
C PRO A 392 -9.12 -4.11 1.79
N PRO A 393 -8.98 -3.31 2.85
CA PRO A 393 -9.26 -1.88 2.80
C PRO A 393 -8.13 -1.12 2.07
N ALA A 394 -8.35 0.16 1.80
CA ALA A 394 -7.34 1.04 1.22
C ALA A 394 -7.04 2.24 2.13
N ALA A 395 -5.79 2.36 2.57
CA ALA A 395 -5.33 3.51 3.33
C ALA A 395 -5.22 4.72 2.41
N ARG A 396 -5.72 5.86 2.89
CA ARG A 396 -5.64 7.16 2.21
C ARG A 396 -5.39 8.26 3.22
N LEU A 397 -4.68 9.28 2.77
CA LEU A 397 -4.22 10.41 3.55
C LEU A 397 -4.80 11.71 2.99
N GLU A 398 -5.07 12.65 3.88
CA GLU A 398 -5.32 14.05 3.57
C GLU A 398 -4.46 14.91 4.47
N VAL A 399 -3.71 15.84 3.87
CA VAL A 399 -2.95 16.84 4.63
C VAL A 399 -3.90 17.96 5.04
N LEU A 400 -4.13 18.10 6.35
CA LEU A 400 -5.02 19.11 6.91
C LEU A 400 -4.31 20.46 7.12
N ASP A 401 -3.07 20.42 7.57
CA ASP A 401 -2.24 21.60 7.83
C ASP A 401 -0.75 21.24 7.82
N GLU A 402 0.12 22.17 7.39
CA GLU A 402 1.57 21.95 7.35
C GLU A 402 2.41 23.23 7.30
N ASP A 403 3.58 23.20 7.95
CA ASP A 403 4.55 24.30 7.95
C ASP A 403 5.67 24.16 6.90
N PHE A 404 5.71 23.06 6.14
CA PHE A 404 6.61 22.92 5.00
C PHE A 404 6.37 24.03 3.97
N ALA A 405 7.44 24.65 3.46
CA ALA A 405 7.30 25.65 2.42
C ALA A 405 6.80 25.04 1.10
N THR A 406 6.21 25.83 0.22
CA THR A 406 5.68 25.32 -1.07
C THR A 406 6.76 24.59 -1.90
N GLY A 407 8.02 25.04 -1.86
CA GLY A 407 9.14 24.38 -2.56
C GLY A 407 9.57 23.03 -1.97
N GLU A 408 9.12 22.70 -0.76
CA GLU A 408 9.43 21.48 -0.03
C GLU A 408 8.38 20.39 -0.26
N ARG A 409 7.20 20.77 -0.76
CA ARG A 409 6.05 19.90 -1.04
C ARG A 409 6.20 19.25 -2.41
N ARG A 410 6.90 18.12 -2.49
CA ARG A 410 7.17 17.43 -3.76
C ARG A 410 6.02 16.57 -4.24
N LEU A 411 5.25 16.00 -3.32
CA LEU A 411 4.10 15.18 -3.67
C LEU A 411 3.02 15.23 -2.59
N THR A 412 1.77 15.40 -2.99
CA THR A 412 0.62 15.19 -2.11
C THR A 412 -0.44 14.43 -2.88
N THR A 413 -0.66 13.18 -2.46
CA THR A 413 -1.68 12.25 -3.00
C THR A 413 -2.31 11.48 -1.84
N PRO A 414 -3.47 10.85 -2.03
CA PRO A 414 -4.06 9.99 -1.00
C PRO A 414 -3.11 8.88 -0.52
N GLU A 415 -2.31 8.27 -1.39
CA GLU A 415 -1.43 7.15 -1.01
C GLU A 415 -0.03 7.59 -0.55
N SER A 416 0.40 8.81 -0.88
CA SER A 416 1.75 9.28 -0.61
C SER A 416 1.84 10.81 -0.48
N VAL A 417 2.42 11.25 0.63
CA VAL A 417 2.76 12.63 0.94
C VAL A 417 4.28 12.70 1.10
N ALA A 418 4.99 13.33 0.17
CA ALA A 418 6.45 13.40 0.23
C ALA A 418 6.95 14.84 0.34
N ARG A 419 7.86 15.05 1.30
CA ARG A 419 8.46 16.33 1.65
C ARG A 419 9.98 16.24 1.56
N VAL A 420 10.61 17.34 1.17
CA VAL A 420 12.08 17.45 1.14
C VAL A 420 12.50 18.70 1.88
N TRP A 421 13.60 18.61 2.63
CA TRP A 421 14.13 19.76 3.35
C TRP A 421 14.96 20.61 2.40
N THR A 422 14.55 21.87 2.20
CA THR A 422 15.33 22.86 1.45
C THR A 422 15.84 23.96 2.37
N ASP A 423 15.11 24.28 3.45
CA ASP A 423 15.61 25.16 4.48
C ASP A 423 16.60 24.42 5.39
N THR A 424 17.86 24.82 5.32
CA THR A 424 18.92 24.23 6.15
C THR A 424 18.96 24.80 7.57
N THR A 425 18.17 25.83 7.87
CA THR A 425 18.05 26.47 9.19
C THR A 425 16.90 25.91 10.01
N ALA A 426 15.87 25.36 9.37
CA ALA A 426 14.78 24.66 10.03
C ALA A 426 15.30 23.42 10.76
N THR A 427 14.83 23.23 11.99
CA THR A 427 15.19 22.06 12.83
C THR A 427 14.06 21.06 12.96
N GLU A 428 12.81 21.50 12.75
CA GLU A 428 11.61 20.68 12.79
C GLU A 428 10.57 21.21 11.79
N HIS A 429 9.72 20.32 11.31
CA HIS A 429 8.49 20.62 10.60
C HIS A 429 7.32 19.91 11.27
N ARG A 430 6.13 20.50 11.13
CA ARG A 430 4.87 19.97 11.63
C ARG A 430 3.89 19.76 10.50
N LEU A 431 3.24 18.61 10.56
CA LEU A 431 2.28 18.16 9.56
C LEU A 431 1.11 17.52 10.28
N ARG A 432 -0.11 17.92 9.94
CA ARG A 432 -1.33 17.34 10.49
C ARG A 432 -2.04 16.59 9.38
N VAL A 433 -2.30 15.30 9.60
CA VAL A 433 -2.76 14.38 8.55
C VAL A 433 -3.97 13.60 9.02
N SER A 434 -4.97 13.47 8.15
CA SER A 434 -6.15 12.63 8.36
C SER A 434 -6.06 11.35 7.54
N ALA A 435 -6.46 10.24 8.15
CA ALA A 435 -6.71 8.95 7.53
C ALA A 435 -8.20 8.73 7.20
N SER A 436 -9.09 9.67 7.54
CA SER A 436 -10.53 9.57 7.31
C SER A 436 -10.94 9.33 5.85
N PRO A 437 -10.17 9.71 4.80
CA PRO A 437 -10.49 9.35 3.43
C PRO A 437 -10.26 7.86 3.10
N SER A 438 -9.69 7.07 4.01
CA SER A 438 -9.50 5.62 3.83
C SER A 438 -10.83 4.92 3.63
N VAL A 439 -10.84 3.84 2.84
CA VAL A 439 -12.09 3.17 2.43
C VAL A 439 -12.05 1.66 2.68
N ASP A 440 -13.19 1.12 3.08
CA ASP A 440 -13.48 -0.32 3.06
C ASP A 440 -14.61 -0.59 2.05
N LEU A 441 -14.38 -1.50 1.11
CA LEU A 441 -15.36 -1.81 0.06
C LEU A 441 -16.60 -2.53 0.58
N THR A 442 -16.50 -3.11 1.77
CA THR A 442 -17.55 -3.94 2.39
C THR A 442 -18.26 -3.20 3.51
N GLY A 443 -17.95 -1.91 3.71
CA GLY A 443 -18.54 -1.05 4.74
C GLY A 443 -18.13 -1.41 6.16
N ARG A 444 -17.06 -2.20 6.35
CA ARG A 444 -16.56 -2.59 7.68
C ARG A 444 -15.93 -1.39 8.39
N PRO A 445 -16.09 -1.28 9.72
CA PRO A 445 -15.41 -0.25 10.50
C PRO A 445 -13.89 -0.36 10.36
N LEU A 446 -13.23 0.77 10.10
CA LEU A 446 -11.78 0.85 10.01
C LEU A 446 -11.14 1.14 11.36
N THR A 447 -9.93 0.62 11.54
CA THR A 447 -9.00 1.01 12.60
C THR A 447 -7.71 1.51 11.97
N TYR A 448 -7.13 2.55 12.56
CA TYR A 448 -6.00 3.28 12.01
C TYR A 448 -4.74 2.97 12.81
N HIS A 449 -3.67 2.56 12.11
CA HIS A 449 -2.42 2.13 12.73
C HIS A 449 -1.26 2.89 12.08
N TRP A 450 -0.64 3.76 12.85
CA TRP A 450 0.47 4.59 12.40
C TRP A 450 1.79 4.04 12.93
N PHE A 451 2.76 3.84 12.03
CA PHE A 451 4.10 3.37 12.39
C PHE A 451 5.16 4.28 11.78
N VAL A 452 6.15 4.66 12.58
CA VAL A 452 7.37 5.25 12.05
C VAL A 452 8.26 4.10 11.59
N LEU A 453 8.48 3.99 10.28
CA LEU A 453 9.27 2.92 9.68
C LEU A 453 10.75 3.31 9.53
N ARG A 454 11.06 4.60 9.40
CA ARG A 454 12.43 5.12 9.25
C ARG A 454 12.59 6.42 10.00
N ALA A 455 13.79 6.68 10.52
CA ALA A 455 14.07 7.80 11.41
C ALA A 455 13.19 7.82 12.68
N VAL A 456 13.02 6.65 13.32
CA VAL A 456 12.11 6.43 14.47
C VAL A 456 12.36 7.42 15.62
N ASP A 457 13.62 7.73 15.91
CA ASP A 457 13.98 8.66 17.00
C ASP A 457 13.71 10.14 16.66
N TRP A 458 13.35 10.45 15.41
CA TRP A 458 13.26 11.81 14.86
C TRP A 458 11.85 12.22 14.46
N ILE A 459 10.89 11.31 14.52
CA ILE A 459 9.52 11.58 14.13
C ILE A 459 8.58 11.20 15.28
N ASP A 460 7.85 12.18 15.76
CA ASP A 460 6.80 11.98 16.76
C ASP A 460 5.44 11.90 16.05
N VAL A 461 4.64 10.89 16.39
CA VAL A 461 3.28 10.70 15.90
C VAL A 461 2.32 10.78 17.09
N VAL A 462 1.45 11.78 17.11
CA VAL A 462 0.51 12.01 18.20
C VAL A 462 -0.91 11.97 17.65
N PRO A 463 -1.73 10.95 18.01
CA PRO A 463 -3.16 10.96 17.72
C PRO A 463 -3.85 12.18 18.32
N GLU A 464 -4.70 12.84 17.53
CA GLU A 464 -5.49 14.01 17.96
C GLU A 464 -6.95 13.68 18.25
N ASP A 465 -7.44 12.53 17.77
CA ASP A 465 -8.77 12.00 18.01
C ASP A 465 -8.75 10.63 18.71
N ALA A 466 -9.92 10.21 19.19
CA ALA A 466 -10.05 8.99 19.99
C ALA A 466 -9.87 7.70 19.17
N ASP A 467 -10.18 7.72 17.88
CA ASP A 467 -10.04 6.56 16.99
C ASP A 467 -8.66 6.48 16.31
N GLY A 468 -7.87 7.56 16.38
CA GLY A 468 -6.54 7.68 15.79
C GLY A 468 -6.56 7.97 14.30
N SER A 469 -7.71 8.44 13.76
CA SER A 469 -7.84 8.79 12.35
C SER A 469 -7.09 10.08 12.00
N VAL A 470 -6.86 10.98 12.97
CA VAL A 470 -6.09 12.22 12.77
C VAL A 470 -4.83 12.19 13.65
N VAL A 471 -3.70 12.51 13.05
CA VAL A 471 -2.41 12.60 13.77
C VAL A 471 -1.72 13.93 13.50
N ALA A 472 -1.10 14.47 14.55
CA ALA A 472 -0.06 15.47 14.45
C ALA A 472 1.30 14.78 14.34
N LEU A 473 2.04 15.12 13.30
CA LEU A 473 3.40 14.67 13.04
C LEU A 473 4.37 15.81 13.35
N THR A 474 5.37 15.56 14.17
CA THR A 474 6.52 16.44 14.32
C THR A 474 7.74 15.72 13.76
N ILE A 475 8.29 16.26 12.67
CA ILE A 475 9.40 15.67 11.94
C ILE A 475 10.62 16.55 12.20
N ARG A 476 11.56 16.04 13.00
CA ARG A 476 12.82 16.72 13.28
C ARG A 476 13.80 16.42 12.15
N ARG A 477 14.64 17.40 11.80
CA ARG A 477 15.69 17.19 10.81
C ARG A 477 16.67 16.15 11.33
N HIS A 478 16.74 15.01 10.66
CA HIS A 478 17.53 13.87 11.09
C HIS A 478 18.80 13.70 10.23
N PRO A 479 19.87 13.13 10.81
CA PRO A 479 21.02 12.70 10.02
C PRO A 479 20.64 11.49 9.16
N GLU A 480 21.55 11.13 8.27
CA GLU A 480 21.47 9.86 7.56
C GLU A 480 21.61 8.68 8.54
N GLU A 481 20.84 7.63 8.31
CA GLU A 481 20.84 6.38 9.08
C GLU A 481 21.19 5.18 8.20
N THR A 482 21.74 4.12 8.80
CA THR A 482 21.97 2.84 8.13
C THR A 482 20.94 1.84 8.61
N LEU A 483 20.17 1.28 7.67
CA LEU A 483 19.15 0.25 7.93
C LEU A 483 19.54 -1.05 7.25
N GLU A 484 19.28 -2.19 7.90
CA GLU A 484 19.32 -3.48 7.22
C GLU A 484 18.02 -3.64 6.42
N LEU A 485 18.10 -3.69 5.09
CA LEU A 485 16.95 -3.86 4.20
C LEU A 485 17.29 -4.84 3.08
N ASN A 486 16.44 -5.83 2.86
CA ASN A 486 16.68 -6.94 1.93
C ASN A 486 18.00 -7.68 2.23
N GLY A 487 18.37 -7.79 3.52
CA GLY A 487 19.60 -8.44 3.98
C GLY A 487 20.89 -7.65 3.70
N GLN A 488 20.80 -6.36 3.38
CA GLN A 488 21.94 -5.48 3.11
C GLN A 488 21.86 -4.19 3.92
N PRO A 489 23.00 -3.65 4.42
CA PRO A 489 23.04 -2.34 5.04
C PRO A 489 22.84 -1.24 3.99
N ARG A 490 21.91 -0.34 4.23
CA ARG A 490 21.56 0.77 3.34
C ARG A 490 21.54 2.09 4.09
N ARG A 491 22.32 3.05 3.63
CA ARG A 491 22.31 4.43 4.10
C ARG A 491 21.11 5.17 3.52
N THR A 492 20.36 5.88 4.34
CA THR A 492 19.19 6.63 3.89
C THR A 492 19.03 7.93 4.67
N SER A 493 18.59 8.97 3.99
CA SER A 493 18.17 10.26 4.59
C SER A 493 16.66 10.43 4.55
N LEU A 494 15.91 9.33 4.45
CA LEU A 494 14.46 9.30 4.34
C LEU A 494 13.81 8.91 5.67
N GLY A 495 13.06 9.84 6.26
CA GLY A 495 12.08 9.55 7.30
C GLY A 495 10.78 9.05 6.68
N VAL A 496 10.18 8.01 7.26
CA VAL A 496 8.97 7.38 6.73
C VAL A 496 8.00 7.09 7.87
N VAL A 497 6.80 7.64 7.77
CA VAL A 497 5.62 7.24 8.54
C VAL A 497 4.67 6.50 7.61
N ALA A 498 4.18 5.34 8.04
CA ALA A 498 3.20 4.56 7.30
C ALA A 498 1.89 4.50 8.08
N LEU A 499 0.79 4.73 7.36
CA LEU A 499 -0.57 4.44 7.79
C LEU A 499 -0.98 3.07 7.23
N PHE A 500 -1.40 2.18 8.11
CA PHE A 500 -2.13 0.98 7.77
C PHE A 500 -3.53 1.09 8.32
N VAL A 501 -4.54 0.80 7.48
CA VAL A 501 -5.91 0.66 7.97
C VAL A 501 -6.28 -0.81 8.01
N HIS A 502 -7.04 -1.21 9.03
CA HIS A 502 -7.47 -2.59 9.23
C HIS A 502 -8.99 -2.63 9.37
N ASN A 503 -9.65 -3.50 8.59
CA ASN A 503 -11.12 -3.61 8.54
C ASN A 503 -11.69 -4.75 9.40
N GLY A 504 -10.86 -5.32 10.27
CA GLY A 504 -11.18 -6.49 11.10
C GLY A 504 -10.72 -7.82 10.49
N LEU A 505 -10.41 -7.85 9.19
CA LEU A 505 -9.93 -9.07 8.50
C LEU A 505 -8.54 -8.90 7.90
N TYR A 506 -8.33 -7.79 7.18
CA TYR A 506 -7.12 -7.52 6.43
C TYR A 506 -6.57 -6.14 6.78
N PHE A 507 -5.24 -6.00 6.68
CA PHE A 507 -4.61 -4.70 6.55
C PHE A 507 -4.71 -4.19 5.10
N SER A 508 -4.65 -2.87 4.94
CA SER A 508 -4.42 -2.23 3.65
C SER A 508 -2.96 -2.34 3.21
N PRO A 509 -2.64 -2.08 1.92
CA PRO A 509 -1.32 -1.53 1.61
C PRO A 509 -1.12 -0.22 2.39
N PRO A 510 0.11 0.17 2.74
CA PRO A 510 0.35 1.41 3.47
C PRO A 510 0.10 2.63 2.57
N ALA A 511 -0.38 3.71 3.20
CA ALA A 511 -0.16 5.06 2.70
C ALA A 511 1.01 5.70 3.45
N PHE A 512 1.81 6.51 2.77
CA PHE A 512 3.07 7.02 3.34
C PHE A 512 3.08 8.53 3.50
N VAL A 513 3.65 8.98 4.62
CA VAL A 513 4.18 10.34 4.79
C VAL A 513 5.70 10.23 4.85
N THR A 514 6.41 10.89 3.95
CA THR A 514 7.88 10.85 3.90
C THR A 514 8.49 12.23 3.98
N SER A 515 9.67 12.29 4.56
CA SER A 515 10.47 13.50 4.71
C SER A 515 11.93 13.19 4.42
N PHE A 516 12.54 13.87 3.45
CA PHE A 516 13.91 13.60 3.00
C PHE A 516 14.85 14.76 3.28
N THR A 517 15.93 14.52 4.03
CA THR A 517 16.85 15.58 4.51
C THR A 517 18.07 15.85 3.62
N ALA A 518 18.34 14.99 2.64
CA ALA A 518 19.41 15.15 1.66
C ALA A 518 18.92 15.84 0.37
N ASP A 519 19.84 16.08 -0.57
CA ASP A 519 19.49 16.63 -1.88
C ASP A 519 18.75 15.58 -2.74
N PRO A 520 17.45 15.77 -3.07
CA PRO A 520 16.67 14.81 -3.84
C PRO A 520 17.20 14.62 -5.28
N TYR A 521 17.99 15.59 -5.79
CA TYR A 521 18.60 15.55 -7.12
C TYR A 521 20.02 14.97 -7.13
N ARG A 522 20.55 14.57 -5.97
CA ARG A 522 21.89 13.97 -5.87
C ARG A 522 21.98 12.69 -6.69
N LEU A 523 22.73 12.71 -7.78
CA LEU A 523 22.89 11.56 -8.67
C LEU A 523 23.44 10.34 -7.93
N ALA A 524 22.85 9.17 -8.21
CA ALA A 524 23.48 7.91 -7.81
C ALA A 524 24.82 7.77 -8.56
N PRO A 525 25.88 7.29 -7.91
CA PRO A 525 27.21 7.18 -8.52
C PRO A 525 27.17 6.24 -9.73
N ASN A 526 28.07 6.51 -10.70
CA ASN A 526 28.17 5.66 -11.89
C ASN A 526 28.89 4.32 -11.63
N GLU A 527 29.43 4.13 -10.43
CA GLU A 527 30.16 2.94 -10.02
C GLU A 527 29.16 1.79 -9.74
N ASN A 528 29.43 0.59 -10.27
CA ASN A 528 28.61 -0.60 -10.09
C ASN A 528 28.73 -1.16 -8.65
N ASN A 529 28.29 -0.39 -7.65
CA ASN A 529 28.21 -0.84 -6.26
C ASN A 529 26.78 -1.35 -5.97
N LEU A 530 26.28 -2.22 -6.86
CA LEU A 530 24.92 -2.78 -6.80
C LEU A 530 24.79 -4.03 -5.92
N ASP A 531 25.87 -4.43 -5.23
CA ASP A 531 25.89 -5.56 -4.29
C ASP A 531 26.49 -5.15 -2.94
#